data_AF-A0A3D5PB44-F1
#
_entry.id   AF-A0A3D5PB44-F1
#
_cell.length_a   1.000
_cell.length_b   1.000
_cell.length_c   1.000
_cell.angle_alpha   90.00
_cell.angle_beta   90.00
_cell.angle_gamma   90.00
#
_symmetry.space_group_name_H-M   'P 1'
#
loop_
_entity.id
_entity.type
_entity.pdbx_description
1 polymer ?
#
loop_
_entity_poly.entity_id
_entity_poly.type
_entity_poly.pdbx_seq_one_letter_code
_entity_poly.pdbx_strand_id
1 'polypeptide(L)'
;MDYEKWGLGYLEEAEKIKQRVDSLQKAFSKLSGEDEVCMFRRISMLRAMYLECLHTGRWLVERGKIYEAQEREHELGGKHAGSTERRTGT
;
A
#
# COMPACT_ATOMS: atom_id res chain seq x y z
N MET A 1 9.46 11.21 -1.46
CA MET A 1 9.27 9.76 -1.25
C MET A 1 8.02 9.36 -2.01
N ASP A 2 8.05 8.31 -2.83
CA ASP A 2 6.90 7.93 -3.66
C ASP A 2 6.02 6.90 -2.92
N TYR A 3 5.25 7.41 -1.96
CA TYR A 3 4.39 6.59 -1.11
C TYR A 3 3.27 5.90 -1.91
N GLU A 4 2.73 6.55 -2.94
CA GLU A 4 1.70 5.96 -3.78
C GLU A 4 2.23 4.75 -4.53
N LYS A 5 3.39 4.87 -5.21
CA LYS A 5 4.01 3.74 -5.90
C LYS A 5 4.33 2.59 -4.98
N TRP A 6 4.85 2.86 -3.78
CA TRP A 6 5.10 1.82 -2.79
C TRP A 6 3.80 1.16 -2.34
N GLY A 7 2.76 1.95 -2.07
CA GLY A 7 1.45 1.45 -1.68
C GLY A 7 0.83 0.54 -2.75
N LEU A 8 0.91 0.93 -4.01
CA LEU A 8 0.47 0.11 -5.14
C LEU A 8 1.23 -1.22 -5.22
N GLY A 9 2.54 -1.22 -4.97
CA GLY A 9 3.34 -2.46 -4.91
C GLY A 9 2.86 -3.43 -3.81
N TYR A 10 2.56 -2.93 -2.62
CA TYR A 10 1.99 -3.75 -1.54
C TYR A 10 0.59 -4.29 -1.89
N LEU A 11 -0.24 -3.52 -2.56
CA LEU A 11 -1.57 -3.95 -2.99
C LEU A 11 -1.50 -5.04 -4.07
N GLU A 12 -0.56 -4.92 -5.00
CA GLU A 12 -0.30 -5.95 -6.01
C GLU A 12 0.13 -7.27 -5.36
N GLU A 13 1.04 -7.21 -4.39
CA GLU A 13 1.49 -8.40 -3.66
C GLU A 13 0.35 -9.01 -2.82
N ALA A 14 -0.48 -8.18 -2.18
CA ALA A 14 -1.65 -8.64 -1.47
C ALA A 14 -2.60 -9.45 -2.38
N GLU A 15 -2.84 -8.99 -3.61
CA GLU A 15 -3.71 -9.71 -4.55
C GLU A 15 -3.10 -11.04 -4.98
N LYS A 16 -1.78 -11.11 -5.23
CA LYS A 16 -1.08 -12.38 -5.52
C LYS A 16 -1.21 -13.38 -4.36
N ILE A 17 -1.02 -12.92 -3.13
CA ILE A 17 -1.15 -13.76 -1.93
C ILE A 17 -2.60 -14.25 -1.78
N LYS A 18 -3.60 -13.37 -1.98
CA LYS A 18 -5.02 -13.74 -1.93
C LYS A 18 -5.36 -14.83 -2.95
N GLN A 19 -4.93 -14.68 -4.20
CA GLN A 19 -5.14 -15.71 -5.24
C GLN A 19 -4.51 -17.05 -4.86
N ARG A 20 -3.31 -17.03 -4.24
CA ARG A 20 -2.66 -18.23 -3.75
C ARG A 20 -3.44 -18.86 -2.61
N VAL A 21 -3.89 -18.07 -1.65
CA VAL A 21 -4.71 -18.50 -0.51
C VAL A 21 -6.01 -19.15 -0.99
N ASP A 22 -6.70 -18.55 -1.95
CA ASP A 22 -7.95 -19.07 -2.53
C ASP A 22 -7.72 -20.42 -3.23
N SER A 23 -6.60 -20.53 -3.95
CA SER A 23 -6.21 -21.80 -4.60
C SER A 23 -5.90 -22.89 -3.58
N LEU A 24 -5.22 -22.56 -2.48
CA LEU A 24 -4.91 -23.51 -1.41
C LEU A 24 -6.15 -23.92 -0.62
N GLN A 25 -7.10 -23.02 -0.37
CA GLN A 25 -8.37 -23.36 0.29
C GLN A 25 -9.20 -24.37 -0.52
N LYS A 26 -9.20 -24.25 -1.85
CA LYS A 26 -9.85 -25.25 -2.73
C LYS A 26 -9.19 -26.63 -2.65
N ALA A 27 -7.88 -26.67 -2.45
CA ALA A 27 -7.15 -27.93 -2.26
C ALA A 27 -7.33 -28.50 -0.85
N PHE A 28 -7.43 -27.63 0.15
CA PHE A 28 -7.57 -27.97 1.56
C PHE A 28 -8.78 -28.87 1.84
N SER A 29 -9.91 -28.64 1.14
CA SER A 29 -11.14 -29.45 1.33
C SER A 29 -11.01 -30.93 0.95
N LYS A 30 -9.87 -31.34 0.38
CA LYS A 30 -9.58 -32.72 -0.03
C LYS A 30 -8.52 -33.40 0.85
N LEU A 31 -7.96 -32.69 1.83
CA LEU A 31 -6.93 -33.20 2.71
C LEU A 31 -7.52 -33.75 4.01
N SER A 32 -6.77 -34.59 4.70
CA SER A 32 -7.12 -35.12 6.01
C SER A 32 -5.85 -35.44 6.82
N GLY A 33 -5.96 -35.41 8.15
CA GLY A 33 -4.85 -35.80 9.03
C GLY A 33 -3.70 -34.80 9.01
N GLU A 34 -2.46 -35.28 8.93
CA GLU A 34 -1.26 -34.42 9.05
C GLU A 34 -1.13 -33.41 7.90
N ASP A 35 -1.51 -33.79 6.68
CA ASP A 35 -1.50 -32.90 5.51
C ASP A 35 -2.48 -31.73 5.66
N GLU A 36 -3.63 -31.98 6.30
CA GLU A 36 -4.60 -30.95 6.62
C GLU A 36 -4.00 -29.93 7.60
N VAL A 37 -3.38 -30.40 8.70
CA VAL A 37 -2.76 -29.52 9.69
C VAL A 37 -1.64 -28.68 9.07
N CYS A 38 -0.79 -29.29 8.24
CA CYS A 38 0.30 -28.59 7.56
C CYS A 38 -0.23 -27.53 6.58
N MET A 39 -1.25 -27.87 5.78
CA MET A 39 -1.85 -26.95 4.83
C MET A 39 -2.57 -25.80 5.54
N PHE A 40 -3.28 -26.08 6.64
CA PHE A 40 -3.95 -25.06 7.45
C PHE A 40 -2.98 -24.01 7.98
N ARG A 41 -1.82 -24.45 8.50
CA ARG A 41 -0.75 -23.54 8.97
C ARG A 41 -0.25 -22.66 7.83
N ARG A 42 0.01 -23.23 6.65
CA ARG A 42 0.45 -22.48 5.47
C ARG A 42 -0.58 -21.44 5.02
N ILE A 43 -1.86 -21.82 4.96
CA ILE A 43 -2.96 -20.90 4.60
C ILE A 43 -3.04 -19.76 5.62
N SER A 44 -2.90 -20.07 6.91
CA SER A 44 -2.96 -19.07 7.99
C SER A 44 -1.83 -18.05 7.89
N MET A 45 -0.59 -18.50 7.63
CA MET A 45 0.55 -17.60 7.42
C MET A 45 0.33 -16.69 6.21
N LEU A 46 -0.11 -17.24 5.07
CA LEU A 46 -0.36 -16.45 3.87
C LEU A 46 -1.50 -15.45 4.08
N ARG A 47 -2.55 -15.82 4.82
CA ARG A 47 -3.63 -14.88 5.18
C ARG A 47 -3.12 -13.72 6.03
N ALA A 48 -2.24 -13.98 7.00
CA ALA A 48 -1.63 -12.91 7.80
C ALA A 48 -0.83 -11.95 6.91
N MET A 49 0.03 -12.48 6.04
CA MET A 49 0.82 -11.67 5.08
C MET A 49 -0.07 -10.85 4.14
N TYR A 50 -1.17 -11.44 3.65
CA TYR A 50 -2.15 -10.73 2.83
C TYR A 50 -2.73 -9.52 3.57
N LEU A 51 -3.15 -9.69 4.82
CA LEU A 51 -3.72 -8.62 5.62
C LEU A 51 -2.71 -7.51 5.90
N GLU A 52 -1.46 -7.87 6.19
CA GLU A 52 -0.37 -6.90 6.38
C GLU A 52 -0.09 -6.10 5.11
N CYS A 53 0.07 -6.77 3.96
CA CYS A 53 0.28 -6.09 2.68
C CYS A 53 -0.89 -5.20 2.31
N LEU A 54 -2.13 -5.68 2.50
CA LEU A 54 -3.34 -4.90 2.22
C LEU A 54 -3.42 -3.65 3.10
N HIS A 55 -3.15 -3.79 4.40
CA HIS A 55 -3.19 -2.68 5.35
C HIS A 55 -2.10 -1.65 5.02
N THR A 56 -0.85 -2.09 4.89
CA THR A 56 0.29 -1.23 4.56
C THR A 56 0.09 -0.53 3.22
N GLY A 57 -0.35 -1.25 2.20
CA GLY A 57 -0.61 -0.69 0.87
C GLY A 57 -1.66 0.42 0.89
N ARG A 58 -2.80 0.18 1.56
CA ARG A 58 -3.85 1.20 1.72
C ARG A 58 -3.36 2.42 2.48
N TRP A 59 -2.62 2.20 3.56
CA TRP A 59 -2.07 3.27 4.38
C TRP A 59 -1.07 4.13 3.58
N LEU A 60 -0.19 3.52 2.80
CA LEU A 60 0.78 4.22 1.96
C LEU A 60 0.13 5.03 0.84
N VAL A 61 -0.86 4.46 0.15
CA VAL A 61 -1.62 5.20 -0.89
C VAL A 61 -2.32 6.41 -0.29
N GLU A 62 -2.98 6.26 0.86
CA GLU A 62 -3.66 7.37 1.52
C GLU A 62 -2.67 8.45 1.98
N ARG A 63 -1.54 8.03 2.55
CA ARG A 63 -0.50 8.95 2.99
C ARG A 63 0.15 9.67 1.81
N GLY A 64 0.37 9.00 0.68
CA GLY A 64 0.89 9.61 -0.55
C GLY A 64 0.06 10.80 -1.01
N LYS A 65 -1.26 10.67 -1.04
CA LYS A 65 -2.17 11.77 -1.40
C LYS A 65 -2.03 12.98 -0.49
N ILE A 66 -1.88 12.76 0.82
CA ILE A 66 -1.71 13.82 1.81
C ILE A 66 -0.38 14.55 1.58
N TYR A 67 0.71 13.80 1.38
CA TYR A 67 2.03 14.40 1.11
C TYR A 67 2.03 15.22 -0.19
N GLU A 68 1.46 14.70 -1.28
CA GLU A 68 1.38 15.43 -2.54
C GLU A 68 0.50 16.70 -2.46
N ALA A 69 -0.55 16.67 -1.63
CA ALA A 69 -1.36 17.86 -1.38
C ALA A 69 -0.53 18.93 -0.64
N GLN A 70 0.20 18.53 0.42
CA GLN A 70 1.05 19.43 1.20
C GLN A 70 2.22 20.00 0.38
N GLU A 71 2.87 19.18 -0.45
CA GLU A 71 3.93 19.66 -1.35
C GLU A 71 3.39 20.69 -2.36
N ARG A 72 2.23 20.44 -2.96
CA ARG A 72 1.60 21.39 -3.89
C ARG A 72 1.23 22.71 -3.22
N GLU A 73 0.68 22.68 -2.01
CA GLU A 73 0.35 23.89 -1.25
C GLU A 73 1.61 24.69 -0.90
N HIS A 74 2.69 24.02 -0.50
CA HIS A 74 3.97 24.66 -0.24
C HIS A 74 4.58 25.31 -1.50
N GLU A 75 4.52 24.64 -2.65
CA GLU A 75 4.98 25.20 -3.93
C GLU A 75 4.15 26.42 -4.39
N LEU A 76 2.83 26.38 -4.19
CA LEU A 76 1.93 27.49 -4.54
C LEU A 76 2.11 28.69 -3.59
N GLY A 77 2.33 28.44 -2.30
CA GLY A 77 2.66 29.46 -1.30
C GLY A 77 4.02 30.13 -1.53
N GLY A 78 5.04 29.35 -1.92
CA GLY A 78 6.37 29.87 -2.28
C GLY A 78 6.36 30.77 -3.52
N LYS A 79 5.51 30.49 -4.51
CA LYS A 79 5.36 31.32 -5.72
C LYS A 79 4.71 32.68 -5.44
N HIS A 80 3.88 32.81 -4.42
CA HIS A 80 3.27 34.09 -4.04
C HIS A 80 4.22 34.99 -3.23
N ALA A 81 5.18 34.43 -2.49
CA ALA A 81 6.18 35.20 -1.76
C ALA A 81 7.25 35.83 -2.68
N GLY A 82 7.54 35.23 -3.84
CA GLY A 82 8.56 35.71 -4.79
C GLY A 82 8.15 36.87 -5.71
N SER A 83 6.89 37.33 -5.66
CA SER A 83 6.39 38.34 -6.60
C SER A 83 6.33 39.77 -6.04
N THR A 84 6.69 39.98 -4.77
CA THR A 84 6.47 41.27 -4.07
C THR A 84 7.71 42.18 -4.02
N GLU A 85 8.91 41.72 -4.41
CA GLU A 85 10.16 42.50 -4.28
C GLU A 85 10.68 43.18 -5.56
N ARG A 86 9.83 43.47 -6.55
CA ARG A 86 10.23 44.26 -7.74
C ARG A 86 9.31 45.44 -8.00
N ARG A 87 9.19 46.37 -7.04
CA ARG A 87 8.63 47.71 -7.32
C ARG A 87 8.84 48.74 -6.20
N THR A 88 10.08 49.17 -5.97
CA THR A 88 10.37 50.54 -5.50
C THR A 88 11.85 50.83 -5.72
N GLY A 89 12.19 51.36 -6.89
CA GLY A 89 13.47 51.95 -7.18
C GLY A 89 13.24 53.22 -7.98
N THR A 90 13.18 54.35 -7.27
CA THR A 90 13.33 55.72 -7.78
C THR A 90 13.95 56.55 -6.68
#